data_AF-A0A845S3P5-F1
#
_entry.id   AF-A0A845S3P5-F1
#
_cell.length_a   1.000
_cell.length_b   1.000
_cell.length_c   1.000
_cell.angle_alpha   90.00
_cell.angle_beta   90.00
_cell.angle_gamma   90.00
#
_symmetry.space_group_name_H-M   'P 1'
#
loop_
_entity.id
_entity.type
_entity.pdbx_description
1 polymer ?
#
loop_
_entity_poly.entity_id
_entity_poly.type
_entity_poly.pdbx_seq_one_letter_code
_entity_poly.pdbx_strand_id
1 'polypeptide(L)' 'CKIPPYYDSLVAKLICHGRDRASAISRLKRSLDEFVIEGVSTTIDLHKKILRNEDFINSKYDVNWLSKTKFY' A
#
# COMPACT_ATOMS: atom_id res chain seq x y z
N CYS A 1 9.33 2.92 20.56
CA CYS A 1 10.07 2.40 19.38
C CYS A 1 10.65 3.59 18.61
N LYS A 2 11.89 3.54 18.13
CA LYS A 2 12.49 4.61 17.29
C LYS A 2 13.17 3.96 16.09
N ILE A 3 12.83 4.43 14.90
CA ILE A 3 13.50 4.05 13.65
C ILE A 3 14.69 5.01 13.49
N PRO A 4 15.95 4.50 13.36
CA PRO A 4 17.11 5.36 13.15
C PRO A 4 17.00 6.15 11.83
N PRO A 5 17.36 7.43 11.79
CA PRO A 5 17.24 8.26 10.59
C PRO A 5 18.32 7.96 9.52
N TYR A 6 19.30 7.13 9.85
CA TYR A 6 20.45 6.82 8.98
C TYR A 6 20.17 5.69 7.98
N TYR A 7 19.02 5.03 8.08
CA TYR A 7 18.63 3.91 7.22
C TYR A 7 17.24 4.16 6.62
N ASP A 8 16.92 3.39 5.59
CA ASP A 8 15.57 3.40 5.00
C ASP A 8 14.51 3.08 6.06
N SER A 9 13.40 3.81 6.00
CA SER A 9 12.26 3.67 6.91
C SER A 9 11.40 2.43 6.62
N LEU A 10 11.98 1.40 6.01
CA LEU A 10 11.30 0.15 5.68
C LEU A 10 11.07 -0.69 6.95
N VAL A 11 9.84 -0.68 7.45
CA VAL A 11 9.46 -1.44 8.65
C VAL A 11 9.07 -2.89 8.30
N ALA A 12 8.32 -3.09 7.23
CA ALA A 12 7.81 -4.41 6.84
C ALA A 12 7.48 -4.48 5.34
N LYS A 13 7.42 -5.70 4.81
CA LYS A 13 6.89 -6.01 3.47
C LYS A 13 5.66 -6.91 3.61
N LEU A 14 4.49 -6.40 3.22
CA LEU A 14 3.24 -7.18 3.20
C LEU A 14 3.04 -7.77 1.80
N ILE A 15 3.03 -9.11 1.71
CA ILE A 15 2.89 -9.83 0.43
C ILE A 15 1.63 -10.68 0.48
N CYS A 16 0.78 -10.54 -0.53
CA CYS A 16 -0.44 -11.33 -0.69
C CYS A 16 -0.40 -12.08 -2.02
N HIS A 17 -0.82 -13.35 -1.98
CA HIS A 17 -0.94 -14.20 -3.17
C HIS A 17 -2.42 -14.51 -3.43
N GLY A 18 -2.86 -14.53 -4.67
CA GLY A 18 -4.24 -14.89 -5.05
C GLY A 18 -4.23 -15.68 -6.34
N ARG A 19 -5.32 -16.41 -6.61
CA ARG A 19 -5.49 -17.14 -7.88
C ARG A 19 -5.53 -16.21 -9.08
N ASP A 20 -5.98 -14.98 -8.87
CA ASP A 20 -6.07 -13.91 -9.83
C ASP A 20 -5.78 -12.56 -9.14
N ARG A 21 -5.67 -11.50 -9.94
CA ARG A 21 -5.35 -10.15 -9.47
C ARG A 21 -6.41 -9.57 -8.53
N ALA A 22 -7.69 -9.81 -8.81
CA ALA A 22 -8.78 -9.30 -7.97
C ALA A 22 -8.77 -9.99 -6.59
N SER A 23 -8.57 -11.31 -6.56
CA SER A 23 -8.39 -12.10 -5.34
C SER A 23 -7.18 -11.62 -4.52
N ALA A 24 -6.04 -11.36 -5.18
CA ALA A 24 -4.84 -10.84 -4.50
C ALA A 24 -5.07 -9.45 -3.90
N ILE A 25 -5.72 -8.54 -4.64
CA ILE A 25 -6.09 -7.20 -4.15
C ILE A 25 -7.07 -7.29 -2.98
N SER A 26 -8.07 -8.15 -3.05
CA SER A 26 -9.04 -8.33 -1.96
C SER A 26 -8.36 -8.82 -0.68
N ARG A 27 -7.42 -9.76 -0.78
CA ARG A 27 -6.63 -10.23 0.36
C ARG A 27 -5.77 -9.10 0.93
N LEU A 28 -5.11 -8.33 0.07
CA LEU A 28 -4.24 -7.23 0.48
C LEU A 28 -5.03 -6.11 1.18
N LYS A 29 -6.23 -5.79 0.71
CA LYS A 29 -7.14 -4.82 1.38
C LYS A 29 -7.44 -5.26 2.81
N ARG A 30 -7.90 -6.49 3.00
CA ARG A 30 -8.17 -7.04 4.35
C ARG A 30 -6.93 -7.04 5.22
N SER A 31 -5.80 -7.51 4.68
CA SER A 31 -4.54 -7.55 5.44
C SER A 31 -4.09 -6.15 5.87
N LEU A 32 -4.28 -5.11 5.06
CA LEU A 32 -3.99 -3.72 5.44
C LEU A 32 -4.99 -3.14 6.45
N ASP A 33 -6.23 -3.64 6.48
CA ASP A 33 -7.23 -3.24 7.48
C ASP A 33 -6.93 -3.85 8.86
N GLU A 34 -6.34 -5.04 8.89
CA GLU A 34 -5.89 -5.71 10.11
C GLU A 34 -4.44 -5.34 10.51
N PHE A 35 -3.72 -4.57 9.68
CA PHE A 35 -2.31 -4.25 9.91
C PHE A 35 -2.16 -3.12 10.94
N VAL A 36 -1.83 -3.50 12.18
CA VAL A 36 -1.63 -2.55 13.28
C VAL A 36 -0.14 -2.29 13.48
N ILE A 37 0.27 -1.03 13.33
CA ILE A 37 1.60 -0.54 13.71
C ILE A 37 1.40 0.67 14.62
N GLU A 38 2.02 0.63 15.79
CA GLU A 38 1.95 1.69 16.78
C GLU A 38 3.30 2.39 16.97
N GLY A 39 3.25 3.67 17.35
CA GLY A 39 4.43 4.44 17.74
C GLY A 39 5.23 5.09 16.59
N VAL A 40 4.80 4.90 15.33
CA VAL A 40 5.38 5.58 14.15
C VAL A 40 4.29 5.90 13.13
N SER A 41 4.44 7.00 12.38
CA SER A 41 3.61 7.26 11.21
C SER A 41 3.92 6.23 10.12
N THR A 42 2.88 5.76 9.42
CA THR A 42 3.02 4.73 8.39
C THR A 42 2.45 5.17 7.05
N THR A 43 2.81 4.45 6.00
CA THR A 43 2.29 4.63 4.64
C THR A 43 1.04 3.79 4.36
N ILE A 44 0.42 3.18 5.38
CA ILE A 44 -0.72 2.26 5.22
C ILE A 44 -1.90 2.93 4.51
N ASP A 45 -2.25 4.16 4.88
CA ASP A 45 -3.39 4.88 4.29
C ASP A 45 -3.20 5.17 2.79
N LEU A 46 -1.97 5.47 2.38
CA LEU A 46 -1.64 5.64 0.97
C LEU A 46 -1.88 4.32 0.19
N HIS A 47 -1.40 3.20 0.73
CA HIS A 47 -1.61 1.89 0.09
C HIS A 47 -3.11 1.53 0.01
N LYS A 48 -3.91 1.84 1.04
CA LYS A 48 -5.37 1.65 1.02
C LYS A 48 -6.04 2.48 -0.09
N LYS A 49 -5.64 3.75 -0.25
CA LYS A 49 -6.14 4.63 -1.32
C LYS A 49 -5.77 4.09 -2.71
N ILE A 50 -4.53 3.64 -2.91
CA ILE A 50 -4.07 3.05 -4.18
C ILE A 50 -4.92 1.83 -4.53
N LEU A 51 -5.15 0.91 -3.59
CA LEU A 51 -5.92 -0.33 -3.84
C LEU A 51 -7.41 -0.09 -4.10
N ARG A 52 -7.94 1.07 -3.73
CA ARG A 52 -9.33 1.47 -4.00
C ARG A 52 -9.47 2.28 -5.30
N ASN A 53 -8.37 2.73 -5.90
CA ASN A 53 -8.40 3.53 -7.11
C ASN A 53 -8.71 2.66 -8.34
N GLU A 54 -9.63 3.11 -9.19
CA GLU A 54 -10.06 2.39 -10.40
C GLU A 54 -8.95 2.23 -11.43
N ASP A 55 -8.06 3.21 -11.58
CA ASP A 55 -6.91 3.10 -12.49
C ASP A 55 -5.99 1.97 -12.07
N PHE A 56 -5.74 1.85 -10.76
CA PHE A 56 -4.97 0.75 -10.22
C PHE A 56 -5.70 -0.58 -10.42
N ILE A 57 -7.00 -0.66 -10.13
CA ILE A 57 -7.78 -1.90 -10.29
C ILE A 57 -7.83 -2.35 -11.76
N ASN A 58 -7.94 -1.42 -12.69
CA ASN A 58 -8.03 -1.69 -14.13
C ASN A 58 -6.67 -1.73 -14.84
N SER A 59 -5.55 -1.69 -14.11
CA SER A 59 -4.19 -1.69 -14.68
C SER A 59 -3.91 -0.53 -15.64
N LYS A 60 -4.54 0.63 -15.41
CA LYS A 60 -4.38 1.87 -16.20
C LYS A 60 -3.40 2.85 -15.53
N TYR A 61 -2.17 2.42 -15.30
CA TYR A 61 -1.15 3.27 -14.65
C TYR A 61 0.22 3.11 -15.30
N ASP A 62 1.02 4.18 -15.19
CA ASP A 62 2.42 4.24 -15.62
C ASP A 62 3.33 4.60 -14.42
N VAL A 63 4.64 4.69 -14.66
CA VAL A 63 5.63 5.02 -13.62
C VAL A 63 5.42 6.39 -12.96
N ASN A 64 4.75 7.32 -13.64
CA ASN A 64 4.45 8.67 -13.16
C ASN A 64 3.01 8.80 -12.62
N TRP A 65 2.19 7.76 -12.70
CA TRP A 65 0.78 7.81 -12.31
C TRP A 65 0.61 8.27 -10.86
N LEU A 66 1.40 7.73 -9.93
CA LEU A 66 1.30 8.10 -8.51
C LEU A 66 1.60 9.58 -8.27
N SER A 67 2.53 10.17 -9.02
CA SER A 67 2.89 11.59 -8.91
C SER A 67 1.85 12.51 -9.54
N LYS A 68 1.13 12.05 -10.58
CA LYS A 68 0.07 12.80 -11.26
C LYS A 68 -1.26 12.70 -10.51
N THR A 69 -1.54 11.54 -9.92
CA THR A 69 -2.76 11.26 -9.18
C THR A 69 -2.68 11.93 -7.81
N LYS A 70 -3.48 12.96 -7.59
CA LYS A 70 -3.53 13.69 -6.32
C LYS A 70 -4.17 12.82 -5.23
N PHE A 71 -3.33 12.15 -4.45
CA PHE A 71 -3.75 11.46 -3.22
C PHE A 71 -3.76 12.38 -1.97
N TYR A 72 -3.35 13.64 -2.19
CA TYR A 72 -3.19 14.77 -1.27
C TYR A 72 -3.40 16.08 -2.04
#